data_AF-A0A482WBG2-F1
#
_entry.id   AF-A0A482WBG2-F1
#
_cell.length_a   1.000
_cell.length_b   1.000
_cell.length_c   1.000
_cell.angle_alpha   90.00
_cell.angle_beta   90.00
_cell.angle_gamma   90.00
#
_symmetry.space_group_name_H-M   'P 1'
#
loop_
_entity.id
_entity.type
_entity.pdbx_description
1 polymer ?
#
loop_
_entity_poly.entity_id
_entity_poly.type
_entity_poly.pdbx_seq_one_letter_code
_entity_poly.pdbx_strand_id
1 'polypeptide(L)'
;VELWQKYIAWEKSNPLRTEDTALLTKRVVFALEQCLLCLGHHPDIWYQAAQFLEYSCKILAEKGDVNASKLFSEEAANMFERATGSLLNKNMLLYFAYADYEEGRLKYEKVHQIYQKYLEIEDTDPTLAYIQYMKFARRAEGIKSARAVFKRAREDNRSKYHIFVCAALMEYYCSKDKNIAFRIFELGLKKFGDIPEYITCYIDYLSHLNEDNNTRVLFERVLSSGSLEPEKSVDIWNRFLEFECNIGDLQSIVKVEKRRSEVLSKIKEFEGKETAQLVDRYKFLDLYPCSATELKSIGYTEVINITGAGKNHILQSIINSDADAPLPIPDYSQMIPYKPKSNPLPGEHPVPGGSFPHPPVAAHLCTLLPPPACFRGPFVNVDLLMDIFNRIHLPDSVPQPSENGGDVRLFDLAKSVHWIVEEGGGVGIKRKKRLGLSLDGSDDEDMPLPPSNDIYRQRQQKRVK
;
A
#
# COMPACT_ATOMS: atom_id res chain seq x y z
N VAL A 1 15.97 13.49 -35.39
CA VAL A 1 17.08 12.72 -34.77
C VAL A 1 17.29 11.37 -35.47
N GLU A 2 16.28 10.51 -35.59
CA GLU A 2 16.44 9.15 -36.17
C GLU A 2 17.01 9.12 -37.60
N LEU A 3 16.58 10.00 -38.49
CA LEU A 3 17.10 10.07 -39.87
C LEU A 3 18.60 10.39 -39.90
N TRP A 4 19.04 11.33 -39.06
CA TRP A 4 20.46 11.65 -38.89
C TRP A 4 21.24 10.46 -38.34
N GLN A 5 20.69 9.75 -37.36
CA GLN A 5 21.33 8.54 -36.82
C GLN A 5 21.48 7.44 -37.88
N LYS A 6 20.47 7.25 -38.75
CA LYS A 6 20.56 6.33 -39.90
C LYS A 6 21.67 6.76 -40.87
N TYR A 7 21.78 8.05 -41.18
CA TYR A 7 22.83 8.57 -42.07
C TYR A 7 24.23 8.40 -41.45
N ILE A 8 24.40 8.74 -40.18
CA ILE A 8 25.67 8.56 -39.46
C ILE A 8 26.07 7.08 -39.39
N ALA A 9 25.11 6.18 -39.12
CA ALA A 9 25.34 4.74 -39.12
C ALA A 9 25.73 4.22 -40.51
N TRP A 10 25.09 4.72 -41.56
CA TRP A 10 25.45 4.40 -42.94
C TRP A 10 26.88 4.86 -43.27
N GLU A 11 27.26 6.08 -42.89
CA GLU A 11 28.62 6.59 -43.12
C GLU A 11 29.67 5.77 -42.36
N LYS A 12 29.37 5.39 -41.11
CA LYS A 12 30.20 4.49 -40.28
C LYS A 12 30.34 3.08 -40.86
N SER A 13 29.38 2.60 -41.65
CA SER A 13 29.45 1.30 -42.33
C SER A 13 30.52 1.25 -43.43
N ASN A 14 31.17 2.39 -43.73
CA ASN A 14 32.19 2.53 -44.74
C ASN A 14 31.71 2.01 -46.13
N PRO A 15 30.70 2.66 -46.73
CA PRO A 15 30.10 2.19 -47.98
C PRO A 15 31.09 2.20 -49.15
N LEU A 16 32.13 3.04 -49.09
CA LEU A 16 33.21 3.09 -50.08
C LEU A 16 34.31 2.05 -49.85
N ARG A 17 34.24 1.26 -48.76
CA ARG A 17 35.21 0.22 -48.39
C ARG A 17 36.66 0.71 -48.45
N THR A 18 36.91 1.92 -47.95
CA THR A 18 38.27 2.48 -47.88
C THR A 18 39.04 1.85 -46.72
N GLU A 19 40.31 1.51 -46.97
CA GLU A 19 41.25 1.06 -45.93
C GLU A 19 41.88 2.24 -45.16
N ASP A 20 41.82 3.45 -45.75
CA ASP A 20 42.26 4.69 -45.12
C ASP A 20 41.29 5.08 -44.00
N THR A 21 41.71 4.80 -42.77
CA THR A 21 40.98 5.13 -41.55
C THR A 21 40.83 6.65 -41.38
N ALA A 22 41.84 7.45 -41.73
CA ALA A 22 41.74 8.91 -41.59
C ALA A 22 40.69 9.51 -42.53
N LEU A 23 40.59 8.99 -43.75
CA LEU A 23 39.54 9.37 -44.70
C LEU A 23 38.15 8.98 -44.19
N LEU A 24 37.97 7.75 -43.71
CA LEU A 24 36.71 7.31 -43.10
C LEU A 24 36.33 8.22 -41.93
N THR A 25 37.29 8.54 -41.05
CA THR A 25 37.05 9.38 -39.88
C THR A 25 36.57 10.77 -40.29
N LYS A 26 37.25 11.41 -41.24
CA LYS A 26 36.86 12.74 -41.74
C LYS A 26 35.45 12.74 -42.33
N ARG A 27 35.05 11.70 -43.05
CA ARG A 27 33.72 11.60 -43.65
C ARG A 27 32.62 11.46 -42.60
N VAL A 28 32.80 10.58 -41.61
CA VAL A 28 31.84 10.39 -40.52
C VAL A 28 31.75 11.64 -39.64
N VAL A 29 32.89 12.28 -39.34
CA VAL A 29 32.92 13.54 -38.59
C VAL A 29 32.24 14.66 -39.37
N PHE A 30 32.43 14.74 -40.69
CA PHE A 30 31.69 15.68 -41.52
C PHE A 30 30.17 15.46 -41.42
N ALA A 31 29.69 14.22 -41.50
CA ALA A 31 28.26 13.91 -41.31
C ALA A 31 27.75 14.33 -39.93
N LEU A 32 28.54 14.12 -38.87
CA LEU A 32 28.24 14.56 -37.51
C LEU A 32 28.23 16.09 -37.38
N GLU A 33 29.17 16.79 -37.99
CA GLU A 33 29.21 18.26 -38.02
C GLU A 33 27.97 18.84 -38.73
N GLN A 34 27.56 18.26 -39.86
CA GLN A 34 26.30 18.66 -40.52
C GLN A 34 25.09 18.41 -39.62
N CYS A 35 25.09 17.31 -38.88
CA CYS A 35 24.05 17.01 -37.90
C CYS A 35 24.02 18.05 -36.76
N LEU A 36 25.19 18.47 -36.25
CA LEU A 36 25.33 19.46 -35.18
C LEU A 36 24.84 20.86 -35.58
N LEU A 37 24.89 21.21 -36.88
CA LEU A 37 24.29 22.47 -37.35
C LEU A 37 22.77 22.50 -37.14
N CYS A 38 22.09 21.37 -37.23
CA CYS A 38 20.64 21.28 -37.06
C CYS A 38 20.22 20.85 -35.65
N LEU A 39 21.05 20.06 -34.97
CA LEU A 39 20.74 19.39 -33.70
C LEU A 39 21.78 19.68 -32.62
N GLY A 40 22.42 20.85 -32.65
CA GLY A 40 23.49 21.22 -31.71
C GLY A 40 23.08 21.29 -30.23
N HIS A 41 21.79 21.29 -29.90
CA HIS A 41 21.30 21.21 -28.52
C HIS A 41 21.20 19.77 -27.98
N HIS A 42 21.53 18.77 -28.79
CA HIS A 42 21.52 17.36 -28.42
C HIS A 42 22.90 16.90 -27.93
N PRO A 43 23.11 16.68 -26.62
CA PRO A 43 24.42 16.33 -26.06
C PRO A 43 24.93 14.97 -26.53
N ASP A 44 24.04 14.03 -26.85
CA ASP A 44 24.36 12.71 -27.38
C ASP A 44 25.12 12.79 -28.71
N ILE A 45 24.82 13.79 -29.56
CA ILE A 45 25.48 13.95 -30.87
C ILE A 45 26.90 14.47 -30.70
N TRP A 46 27.11 15.45 -29.82
CA TRP A 46 28.45 15.95 -29.47
C TRP A 46 29.32 14.85 -28.87
N TYR A 47 28.76 14.09 -27.91
CA TYR A 47 29.46 12.98 -27.28
C TYR A 47 29.78 11.88 -28.29
N GLN A 48 28.84 11.51 -29.16
CA GLN A 48 29.06 10.53 -30.23
C GLN A 48 30.16 10.95 -31.19
N ALA A 49 30.28 12.25 -31.51
CA ALA A 49 31.32 12.76 -32.37
C ALA A 49 32.71 12.67 -31.73
N ALA A 50 32.83 13.12 -30.48
CA ALA A 50 34.08 13.04 -29.73
C ALA A 50 34.52 11.58 -29.50
N GLN A 51 33.59 10.69 -29.16
CA GLN A 51 33.86 9.26 -28.97
C GLN A 51 34.35 8.59 -30.26
N PHE A 52 33.78 8.97 -31.41
CA PHE A 52 34.20 8.42 -32.69
C PHE A 52 35.61 8.90 -33.10
N LEU A 53 35.95 10.16 -32.79
CA LEU A 53 37.31 10.69 -32.93
C LEU A 53 38.30 9.96 -32.01
N GLU A 54 37.94 9.71 -30.76
CA GLU A 54 38.76 8.93 -29.82
C GLU A 54 38.99 7.49 -30.31
N TYR A 55 37.93 6.82 -30.78
CA TYR A 55 38.04 5.48 -31.36
C TYR A 55 38.99 5.47 -32.56
N SER A 56 38.83 6.43 -33.48
CA SER A 56 39.68 6.56 -34.66
C SER A 56 41.14 6.83 -34.31
N CYS A 57 41.40 7.64 -33.26
CA CYS A 57 42.74 7.88 -32.73
C CYS A 57 43.42 6.58 -32.32
N LYS A 58 42.75 5.70 -31.57
CA LYS A 58 43.33 4.41 -31.11
C LYS A 58 43.68 3.50 -32.29
N ILE A 59 42.79 3.37 -33.26
CA ILE A 59 43.02 2.55 -34.46
C ILE A 59 44.21 3.07 -35.29
N LEU A 60 44.34 4.39 -35.45
CA LEU A 60 45.46 4.98 -36.18
C LEU A 60 46.79 4.80 -35.46
N ALA A 61 46.80 4.90 -34.13
CA ALA A 61 47.98 4.61 -33.33
C ALA A 61 48.44 3.15 -33.49
N GLU A 62 47.50 2.20 -33.49
CA GLU A 62 47.78 0.77 -33.73
C GLU A 62 48.33 0.51 -35.14
N LYS A 63 47.85 1.24 -36.15
CA LYS A 63 48.37 1.18 -37.53
C LYS A 63 49.70 1.92 -37.73
N GLY A 64 50.23 2.58 -36.70
CA GLY A 64 51.51 3.30 -36.73
C GLY A 64 51.43 4.75 -37.24
N ASP A 65 50.24 5.29 -37.51
CA ASP A 65 50.06 6.70 -37.91
C ASP A 65 49.88 7.60 -36.68
N VAL A 66 51.00 7.87 -36.02
CA VAL A 66 51.06 8.66 -34.77
C VAL A 66 50.64 10.12 -35.00
N ASN A 67 50.93 10.68 -36.19
CA ASN A 67 50.61 12.08 -36.49
C ASN A 67 49.10 12.28 -36.66
N ALA A 68 48.42 11.44 -37.45
CA ALA A 68 46.98 11.50 -37.59
C ALA A 68 46.25 11.14 -36.29
N SER A 69 46.79 10.18 -35.52
CA SER A 69 46.31 9.86 -34.18
C SER A 69 46.31 11.08 -33.26
N LYS A 70 47.43 11.80 -33.17
CA LYS A 70 47.54 12.99 -32.31
C LYS A 70 46.57 14.09 -32.75
N LEU A 71 46.45 14.33 -34.06
CA LEU A 71 45.52 15.31 -34.62
C LEU A 71 44.07 15.02 -34.21
N PHE A 72 43.59 13.78 -34.38
CA PHE A 72 42.21 13.45 -33.99
C PHE A 72 42.00 13.43 -32.47
N SER A 73 43.04 13.18 -31.67
CA SER A 73 42.96 13.36 -30.22
C SER A 73 42.77 14.83 -29.83
N GLU A 74 43.43 15.76 -30.51
CA GLU A 74 43.21 17.19 -30.29
C GLU A 74 41.83 17.64 -30.80
N GLU A 75 41.37 17.11 -31.93
CA GLU A 75 40.04 17.41 -32.46
C GLU A 75 38.91 16.89 -31.55
N ALA A 76 39.08 15.72 -30.91
CA ALA A 76 38.11 15.20 -29.94
C ALA A 76 37.97 16.15 -28.73
N ALA A 77 39.08 16.67 -28.22
CA ALA A 77 39.06 17.68 -27.16
C ALA A 77 38.39 18.99 -27.63
N ASN A 78 38.70 19.44 -28.86
CA ASN A 78 38.09 20.62 -29.45
C ASN A 78 36.57 20.46 -29.62
N MET A 79 36.09 19.27 -29.97
CA MET A 79 34.66 18.97 -30.05
C MET A 79 33.95 19.22 -28.71
N PHE A 80 34.54 18.77 -27.60
CA PHE A 80 34.02 19.04 -26.27
C PHE A 80 34.13 20.52 -25.85
N GLU A 81 35.26 21.18 -26.14
CA GLU A 81 35.45 22.60 -25.84
C GLU A 81 34.42 23.46 -26.60
N ARG A 82 34.13 23.14 -27.87
CA ARG A 82 33.06 23.78 -28.65
C ARG A 82 31.69 23.54 -28.05
N ALA A 83 31.38 22.31 -27.65
CA ALA A 83 30.08 21.97 -27.07
C ALA A 83 29.82 22.74 -25.77
N THR A 84 30.81 22.74 -24.87
CA THR A 84 30.76 23.42 -23.57
C THR A 84 30.96 24.93 -23.66
N GLY A 85 31.58 25.44 -24.72
CA GLY A 85 31.80 26.86 -24.96
C GLY A 85 30.68 27.58 -25.72
N SER A 86 29.73 26.84 -26.31
CA SER A 86 28.66 27.41 -27.14
C SER A 86 27.25 27.04 -26.64
N LEU A 87 26.57 26.14 -27.34
CA LEU A 87 25.14 25.83 -27.16
C LEU A 87 24.81 25.10 -25.87
N LEU A 88 25.77 24.32 -25.33
CA LEU A 88 25.57 23.42 -24.19
C LEU A 88 26.47 23.77 -23.00
N ASN A 89 26.65 25.08 -22.76
CA ASN A 89 27.49 25.62 -21.69
C ASN A 89 27.04 25.27 -20.26
N LYS A 90 25.79 24.86 -20.05
CA LYS A 90 25.27 24.39 -18.74
C LYS A 90 25.16 22.86 -18.63
N ASN A 91 25.48 22.11 -19.68
CA ASN A 91 25.26 20.67 -19.72
C ASN A 91 26.35 19.89 -18.96
N MET A 92 26.04 19.41 -17.75
CA MET A 92 27.00 18.67 -16.91
C MET A 92 27.61 17.44 -17.59
N LEU A 93 26.82 16.70 -18.38
CA LEU A 93 27.26 15.44 -18.99
C LEU A 93 28.47 15.67 -19.92
N LEU A 94 28.43 16.72 -20.74
CA LEU A 94 29.54 17.04 -21.64
C LEU A 94 30.76 17.58 -20.91
N TYR A 95 30.58 18.33 -19.82
CA TYR A 95 31.70 18.73 -18.96
C TYR A 95 32.38 17.52 -18.31
N PHE A 96 31.61 16.55 -17.81
CA PHE A 96 32.16 15.33 -17.21
C PHE A 96 32.86 14.46 -18.24
N ALA A 97 32.24 14.25 -19.41
CA ALA A 97 32.86 13.52 -20.52
C ALA A 97 34.16 14.18 -20.98
N TYR A 98 34.19 15.52 -21.05
CA TYR A 98 35.40 16.26 -21.41
C TYR A 98 36.49 16.14 -20.34
N ALA A 99 36.13 16.26 -19.06
CA ALA A 99 37.03 16.08 -17.94
C ALA A 99 37.65 14.67 -17.91
N ASP A 100 36.83 13.63 -18.07
CA ASP A 100 37.30 12.24 -18.12
C ASP A 100 38.19 11.99 -19.36
N TYR A 101 37.88 12.63 -20.50
CA TYR A 101 38.70 12.56 -21.71
C TYR A 101 40.10 13.17 -21.50
N GLU A 102 40.18 14.36 -20.89
CA GLU A 102 41.47 15.00 -20.60
C GLU A 102 42.24 14.32 -19.46
N GLU A 103 41.54 13.72 -18.49
CA GLU A 103 42.15 12.85 -17.48
C GLU A 103 42.79 11.61 -18.13
N GLY A 104 42.11 10.97 -19.09
CA GLY A 104 42.66 9.85 -19.85
C GLY A 104 43.91 10.20 -20.66
N ARG A 105 44.10 11.48 -20.98
CA ARG A 105 45.31 12.04 -21.63
C ARG A 105 46.35 12.53 -20.62
N LEU A 106 46.13 12.31 -19.33
CA LEU A 106 46.98 12.74 -18.21
C LEU A 106 47.14 14.28 -18.12
N LYS A 107 46.18 15.06 -18.65
CA LYS A 107 46.19 16.53 -18.61
C LYS A 107 45.41 17.06 -17.40
N TYR A 108 45.86 16.73 -16.20
CA TYR A 108 45.14 17.03 -14.96
C TYR A 108 44.88 18.52 -14.72
N GLU A 109 45.81 19.40 -15.12
CA GLU A 109 45.63 20.85 -15.03
C GLU A 109 44.44 21.34 -15.87
N LYS A 110 44.25 20.75 -17.06
CA LYS A 110 43.11 21.06 -17.93
C LYS A 110 41.80 20.57 -17.30
N VAL A 111 41.82 19.41 -16.63
CA VAL A 111 40.64 18.90 -15.90
C VAL A 111 40.21 19.85 -14.79
N HIS A 112 41.16 20.43 -14.04
CA HIS A 112 40.85 21.47 -13.07
C HIS A 112 40.17 22.69 -13.69
N GLN A 113 40.68 23.17 -14.83
CA GLN A 113 40.08 24.29 -15.56
C GLN A 113 38.66 23.98 -16.04
N ILE A 114 38.40 22.76 -16.52
CA ILE A 114 37.06 22.34 -16.98
C ILE A 114 36.06 22.38 -15.83
N TYR A 115 36.41 21.78 -14.67
CA TYR A 115 35.54 21.81 -13.49
C TYR A 115 35.37 23.23 -12.94
N GLN A 116 36.42 24.05 -12.88
CA GLN A 116 36.34 25.44 -12.43
C GLN A 116 35.42 26.26 -13.33
N LYS A 117 35.59 26.17 -14.66
CA LYS A 117 34.72 26.82 -15.66
C LYS A 117 33.24 26.47 -15.46
N TYR A 118 32.92 25.23 -15.08
CA TYR A 118 31.54 24.84 -14.78
C TYR A 118 31.04 25.46 -13.47
N LEU A 119 31.86 25.41 -12.41
CA LEU A 119 31.49 25.88 -11.07
C LEU A 119 31.28 27.41 -11.00
N GLU A 120 31.95 28.16 -11.89
CA GLU A 120 31.79 29.61 -12.05
C GLU A 120 30.40 30.00 -12.61
N ILE A 121 29.64 29.07 -13.17
CA ILE A 121 28.30 29.34 -13.69
C ILE A 121 27.32 29.47 -12.52
N GLU A 122 26.85 30.69 -12.24
CA GLU A 122 26.02 31.00 -11.06
C GLU A 122 24.68 30.26 -11.02
N ASP A 123 24.01 30.16 -12.16
CA ASP A 123 22.65 29.61 -12.32
C ASP A 123 22.63 28.09 -12.58
N THR A 124 23.38 27.34 -11.78
CA THR A 124 23.41 25.86 -11.84
C THR A 124 23.55 25.25 -10.45
N ASP A 125 23.16 23.98 -10.30
CA ASP A 125 23.41 23.20 -9.09
C ASP A 125 24.83 22.60 -9.15
N PRO A 126 25.81 23.13 -8.39
CA PRO A 126 27.18 22.66 -8.49
C PRO A 126 27.40 21.32 -7.76
N THR A 127 26.40 20.78 -7.05
CA THR A 127 26.58 19.63 -6.15
C THR A 127 27.15 18.41 -6.87
N LEU A 128 26.57 18.05 -8.01
CA LEU A 128 27.05 16.90 -8.79
C LEU A 128 28.43 17.17 -9.41
N ALA A 129 28.69 18.40 -9.84
CA ALA A 129 29.99 18.79 -10.36
C ALA A 129 31.09 18.70 -9.30
N TYR A 130 30.83 19.16 -8.06
CA TYR A 130 31.74 18.98 -6.94
C TYR A 130 31.97 17.50 -6.60
N ILE A 131 30.93 16.66 -6.67
CA ILE A 131 31.07 15.22 -6.43
C ILE A 131 32.02 14.59 -7.45
N GLN A 132 31.82 14.84 -8.74
CA GLN A 132 32.69 14.29 -9.77
C GLN A 132 34.10 14.88 -9.69
N TYR A 133 34.22 16.17 -9.42
CA TYR A 133 35.50 16.81 -9.22
C TYR A 133 36.28 16.23 -8.03
N MET A 134 35.59 15.95 -6.91
CA MET A 134 36.18 15.30 -5.75
C MET A 134 36.63 13.87 -6.05
N LYS A 135 35.85 13.11 -6.84
CA LYS A 135 36.23 11.76 -7.31
C LYS A 135 37.49 11.80 -8.19
N PHE A 136 37.57 12.75 -9.12
CA PHE A 136 38.77 13.02 -9.92
C PHE A 136 39.96 13.35 -9.03
N ALA A 137 39.86 14.36 -8.18
CA ALA A 137 40.94 14.82 -7.31
C ALA A 137 41.48 13.68 -6.43
N ARG A 138 40.58 12.84 -5.89
CA ARG A 138 40.99 11.64 -5.14
C ARG A 138 41.72 10.62 -6.02
N ARG A 139 41.24 10.36 -7.23
CA ARG A 139 41.77 9.33 -8.14
C ARG A 139 43.13 9.73 -8.74
N ALA A 140 43.29 10.99 -9.15
CA ALA A 140 44.50 11.49 -9.80
C ALA A 140 45.55 12.01 -8.80
N GLU A 141 45.13 12.64 -7.70
CA GLU A 141 46.03 13.42 -6.81
C GLU A 141 45.99 12.96 -5.34
N GLY A 142 45.07 12.05 -5.00
CA GLY A 142 44.93 11.48 -3.66
C GLY A 142 44.01 12.26 -2.73
N ILE A 143 43.88 11.75 -1.49
CA ILE A 143 42.85 12.19 -0.54
C ILE A 143 42.98 13.65 -0.09
N LYS A 144 44.20 14.19 -0.02
CA LYS A 144 44.42 15.58 0.40
C LYS A 144 43.78 16.57 -0.58
N SER A 145 43.93 16.33 -1.88
CA SER A 145 43.30 17.17 -2.91
C SER A 145 41.77 17.05 -2.87
N ALA A 146 41.25 15.84 -2.71
CA ALA A 146 39.81 15.61 -2.54
C ALA A 146 39.21 16.40 -1.36
N ARG A 147 39.89 16.44 -0.21
CA ARG A 147 39.49 17.25 0.94
C ARG A 147 39.50 18.75 0.65
N ALA A 148 40.42 19.24 -0.19
CA ALA A 148 40.44 20.63 -0.62
C ALA A 148 39.24 20.97 -1.53
N VAL A 149 38.86 20.07 -2.43
CA VAL A 149 37.62 20.20 -3.22
C VAL A 149 36.40 20.20 -2.30
N PHE A 150 36.32 19.26 -1.34
CA PHE A 150 35.23 19.22 -0.37
C PHE A 150 35.14 20.51 0.47
N LYS A 151 36.28 21.08 0.87
CA LYS A 151 36.30 22.37 1.58
C LYS A 151 35.61 23.45 0.76
N ARG A 152 35.98 23.61 -0.52
CA ARG A 152 35.34 24.59 -1.42
C ARG A 152 33.85 24.32 -1.61
N ALA A 153 33.47 23.06 -1.77
CA ALA A 153 32.07 22.68 -1.95
C ALA A 153 31.19 23.04 -0.74
N ARG A 154 31.74 23.02 0.47
CA ARG A 154 31.03 23.45 1.70
C ARG A 154 30.86 24.97 1.81
N GLU A 155 31.79 25.72 1.24
CA GLU A 155 31.77 27.19 1.22
C GLU A 155 30.80 27.73 0.15
N ASP A 156 30.45 26.91 -0.86
CA ASP A 156 29.40 27.23 -1.83
C ASP A 156 28.00 26.96 -1.25
N ASN A 157 27.19 28.01 -1.16
CA ASN A 157 25.83 27.96 -0.62
C ASN A 157 24.84 27.20 -1.52
N ARG A 158 25.15 27.02 -2.81
CA ARG A 158 24.30 26.29 -3.77
C ARG A 158 24.41 24.76 -3.60
N SER A 159 25.46 24.30 -2.92
CA SER A 159 25.71 22.87 -2.71
C SER A 159 24.69 22.22 -1.77
N LYS A 160 24.11 21.10 -2.22
CA LYS A 160 23.15 20.27 -1.49
C LYS A 160 23.85 19.18 -0.67
N TYR A 161 23.07 18.45 0.15
CA TYR A 161 23.55 17.42 1.07
C TYR A 161 24.38 16.29 0.43
N HIS A 162 24.16 15.96 -0.85
CA HIS A 162 24.82 14.86 -1.54
C HIS A 162 26.36 14.93 -1.47
N ILE A 163 26.94 16.13 -1.39
CA ILE A 163 28.39 16.30 -1.26
C ILE A 163 28.93 15.75 0.07
N PHE A 164 28.17 15.90 1.16
CA PHE A 164 28.55 15.38 2.49
C PHE A 164 28.51 13.84 2.49
N VAL A 165 27.45 13.26 1.90
CA VAL A 165 27.32 11.81 1.75
C VAL A 165 28.49 11.26 0.93
N CYS A 166 28.79 11.87 -0.23
CA CYS A 166 29.89 11.42 -1.07
C CYS A 166 31.25 11.57 -0.37
N ALA A 167 31.49 12.64 0.39
CA ALA A 167 32.73 12.86 1.10
C ALA A 167 32.92 11.85 2.25
N ALA A 168 31.87 11.60 3.04
CA ALA A 168 31.91 10.62 4.12
C ALA A 168 32.16 9.19 3.59
N LEU A 169 31.43 8.78 2.55
CA LEU A 169 31.63 7.47 1.93
C LEU A 169 33.01 7.36 1.26
N MET A 170 33.55 8.44 0.71
CA MET A 170 34.91 8.46 0.16
C MET A 170 35.96 8.20 1.24
N GLU A 171 35.86 8.86 2.39
CA GLU A 171 36.77 8.64 3.53
C GLU A 171 36.64 7.21 4.08
N TYR A 172 35.41 6.70 4.17
CA TYR A 172 35.15 5.34 4.63
C TYR A 172 35.71 4.28 3.67
N TYR A 173 35.36 4.34 2.38
CA TYR A 173 35.74 3.30 1.42
C TYR A 173 37.20 3.39 0.98
N CYS A 174 37.74 4.59 0.80
CA CYS A 174 39.09 4.79 0.28
C CYS A 174 40.13 4.95 1.38
N SER A 175 39.88 5.78 2.38
CA SER A 175 40.83 6.03 3.47
C SER A 175 40.67 5.07 4.65
N LYS A 176 39.60 4.28 4.67
CA LYS A 176 39.27 3.31 5.74
C LYS A 176 39.15 3.96 7.12
N ASP A 177 38.85 5.26 7.17
CA ASP A 177 38.71 6.02 8.41
C ASP A 177 37.24 6.25 8.77
N LYS A 178 36.73 5.39 9.66
CA LYS A 178 35.35 5.47 10.17
C LYS A 178 35.09 6.75 10.97
N ASN A 179 36.10 7.24 11.71
CA ASN A 179 35.95 8.41 12.57
C ASN A 179 35.77 9.68 11.75
N ILE A 180 36.53 9.82 10.66
CA ILE A 180 36.38 10.97 9.76
C ILE A 180 35.04 10.90 9.03
N ALA A 181 34.66 9.72 8.52
CA ALA A 181 33.35 9.55 7.88
C ALA A 181 32.19 9.92 8.82
N PHE A 182 32.23 9.44 10.07
CA PHE A 182 31.26 9.82 11.11
C PHE A 182 31.23 11.34 11.36
N ARG A 183 32.40 11.98 11.50
CA ARG A 183 32.48 13.44 11.69
C ARG A 183 31.90 14.23 10.52
N ILE A 184 32.07 13.75 9.28
CA ILE A 184 31.49 14.39 8.09
C ILE A 184 29.97 14.26 8.10
N PHE A 185 29.44 13.08 8.44
CA PHE A 185 28.00 12.89 8.56
C PHE A 185 27.39 13.74 9.69
N GLU A 186 28.03 13.82 10.85
CA GLU A 186 27.61 14.71 11.95
C GLU A 186 27.66 16.19 11.55
N LEU A 187 28.66 16.59 10.75
CA LEU A 187 28.74 17.96 10.24
C LEU A 187 27.61 18.27 9.26
N GLY A 188 27.30 17.34 8.35
CA GLY A 188 26.18 17.52 7.41
C GLY A 188 24.82 17.48 8.10
N LEU A 189 24.66 16.69 9.17
CA LEU A 189 23.41 16.60 9.93
C LEU A 189 23.02 17.92 10.59
N LYS A 190 24.01 18.73 10.99
CA LYS A 190 23.77 20.08 11.51
C LYS A 190 23.18 21.03 10.47
N LYS A 191 23.46 20.83 9.18
CA LYS A 191 23.02 21.70 8.08
C LYS A 191 21.78 21.17 7.36
N PHE A 192 21.61 19.85 7.29
CA PHE A 192 20.59 19.16 6.49
C PHE A 192 19.77 18.16 7.32
N GLY A 193 19.60 18.44 8.62
CA GLY A 193 18.80 17.61 9.54
C GLY A 193 17.29 17.68 9.32
N ASP A 194 16.85 18.52 8.38
CA ASP A 194 15.49 18.70 7.88
C ASP A 194 15.23 17.91 6.58
N ILE A 195 16.27 17.33 5.96
CA ILE A 195 16.19 16.60 4.70
C ILE A 195 16.17 15.08 4.97
N PRO A 196 15.04 14.39 4.76
CA PRO A 196 14.91 12.95 5.01
C PRO A 196 15.93 12.12 4.22
N GLU A 197 16.18 12.46 2.96
CA GLU A 197 17.08 11.70 2.09
C GLU A 197 18.53 11.71 2.61
N TYR A 198 18.97 12.82 3.23
CA TYR A 198 20.28 12.88 3.85
C TYR A 198 20.37 11.97 5.07
N ILE A 199 19.34 12.01 5.91
CA ILE A 199 19.24 11.19 7.11
C ILE A 199 19.22 9.70 6.74
N THR A 200 18.43 9.31 5.73
CA THR A 200 18.39 7.93 5.24
C THR A 200 19.78 7.47 4.79
N CYS A 201 20.53 8.28 4.04
CA CYS A 201 21.91 7.95 3.67
C CYS A 201 22.81 7.74 4.88
N TYR A 202 22.62 8.53 5.95
CA TYR A 202 23.41 8.41 7.18
C TYR A 202 23.01 7.15 7.99
N ILE A 203 21.72 6.86 8.10
CA ILE A 203 21.21 5.63 8.72
C ILE A 203 21.76 4.41 7.97
N ASP A 204 21.67 4.41 6.64
CA ASP A 204 22.17 3.31 5.82
C ASP A 204 23.68 3.12 6.10
N TYR A 205 24.48 4.19 6.15
CA TYR A 205 25.89 4.09 6.51
C TYR A 205 26.13 3.43 7.88
N LEU A 206 25.44 3.87 8.95
CA LEU A 206 25.61 3.30 10.29
C LEU A 206 25.10 1.86 10.39
N SER A 207 24.01 1.54 9.70
CA SER A 207 23.45 0.18 9.63
C SER A 207 24.45 -0.79 8.99
N HIS A 208 25.14 -0.38 7.92
CA HIS A 208 26.20 -1.20 7.30
C HIS A 208 27.45 -1.37 8.19
N LEU A 209 27.65 -0.53 9.20
CA LEU A 209 28.72 -0.71 10.20
C LEU A 209 28.36 -1.71 11.30
N ASN A 210 27.11 -2.19 11.33
CA ASN A 210 26.56 -3.03 12.39
C ASN A 210 26.67 -2.37 13.78
N GLU A 211 26.54 -1.03 13.81
CA GLU A 211 26.54 -0.23 15.04
C GLU A 211 25.10 0.03 15.49
N ASP A 212 24.42 -1.02 15.96
CA ASP A 212 22.98 -1.01 16.29
C ASP A 212 22.61 0.08 17.30
N ASN A 213 23.40 0.21 18.37
CA ASN A 213 23.17 1.22 19.40
C ASN A 213 23.30 2.64 18.83
N ASN A 214 24.29 2.88 17.98
CA ASN A 214 24.50 4.21 17.38
C ASN A 214 23.41 4.53 16.37
N THR A 215 22.93 3.53 15.63
CA THR A 215 21.82 3.67 14.70
C THR A 215 20.51 4.01 15.44
N ARG A 216 20.21 3.33 16.56
CA ARG A 216 19.08 3.68 17.45
C ARG A 216 19.18 5.11 17.98
N VAL A 217 20.36 5.49 18.48
CA VAL A 217 20.60 6.86 18.98
C VAL A 217 20.40 7.89 17.87
N LEU A 218 20.80 7.59 16.63
CA LEU A 218 20.57 8.47 15.49
C LEU A 218 19.07 8.63 15.19
N PHE A 219 18.31 7.53 15.13
CA PHE A 219 16.86 7.57 14.95
C PHE A 219 16.19 8.44 16.01
N GLU A 220 16.50 8.20 17.29
CA GLU A 220 15.91 8.96 18.39
C GLU A 220 16.25 10.45 18.32
N ARG A 221 17.51 10.77 18.00
CA ARG A 221 17.95 12.17 17.91
C ARG A 221 17.26 12.91 16.77
N VAL A 222 17.10 12.27 15.61
CA VAL A 222 16.45 12.87 14.44
C VAL A 222 14.94 13.03 14.64
N LEU A 223 14.28 12.03 15.22
CA LEU A 223 12.84 12.06 15.43
C LEU A 223 12.44 12.96 16.61
N SER A 224 13.36 13.22 17.55
CA SER A 224 13.14 14.08 18.72
C SER A 224 13.65 15.52 18.55
N SER A 225 14.48 15.81 17.53
CA SER A 225 15.06 17.15 17.32
C SER A 225 14.03 18.21 16.93
N GLY A 226 12.86 17.80 16.43
CA GLY A 226 11.85 18.70 15.89
C GLY A 226 12.27 19.39 14.58
N SER A 227 13.36 18.94 13.95
CA SER A 227 13.84 19.50 12.67
C SER A 227 13.09 18.98 11.45
N LEU A 228 12.32 17.90 11.59
CA LEU A 228 11.53 17.30 10.53
C LEU A 228 10.06 17.66 10.67
N GLU A 229 9.46 18.05 9.55
CA GLU A 229 8.01 18.15 9.43
C GLU A 229 7.37 16.75 9.59
N PRO A 230 6.17 16.64 10.20
CA PRO A 230 5.50 15.35 10.42
C PRO A 230 5.39 14.50 9.15
N GLU A 231 5.05 15.11 8.01
CA GLU A 231 4.90 14.43 6.71
C GLU A 231 6.23 13.85 6.22
N LYS A 232 7.33 14.58 6.39
CA LYS A 232 8.69 14.16 6.01
C LYS A 232 9.26 13.11 6.96
N SER A 233 8.79 13.09 8.21
CA SER A 233 9.24 12.14 9.23
C SER A 233 8.74 10.71 8.98
N VAL A 234 7.68 10.54 8.18
CA VAL A 234 7.04 9.24 7.93
C VAL A 234 8.03 8.23 7.34
N ASP A 235 8.86 8.65 6.38
CA ASP A 235 9.85 7.78 5.76
C ASP A 235 10.93 7.33 6.77
N ILE A 236 11.30 8.21 7.70
CA ILE A 236 12.26 7.89 8.76
C ILE A 236 11.63 6.92 9.78
N TRP A 237 10.37 7.11 10.14
CA TRP A 237 9.62 6.17 10.99
C TRP A 237 9.50 4.78 10.36
N ASN A 238 9.25 4.71 9.05
CA ASN A 238 9.18 3.46 8.32
C ASN A 238 10.54 2.72 8.36
N ARG A 239 11.64 3.45 8.13
CA ARG A 239 13.00 2.89 8.26
C ARG A 239 13.34 2.49 9.68
N PHE A 240 12.85 3.21 10.70
CA PHE A 240 13.06 2.83 12.10
C PHE A 240 12.33 1.54 12.45
N LEU A 241 11.09 1.39 11.97
CA LEU A 241 10.32 0.17 12.14
C LEU A 241 11.01 -1.02 11.45
N GLU A 242 11.45 -0.86 10.20
CA GLU A 242 12.19 -1.88 9.45
C GLU A 242 13.48 -2.29 10.19
N PHE A 243 14.21 -1.32 10.71
CA PHE A 243 15.42 -1.56 11.50
C PHE A 243 15.14 -2.39 12.76
N GLU A 244 14.15 -2.01 13.59
CA GLU A 244 13.80 -2.79 14.79
C GLU A 244 13.20 -4.16 14.45
N CYS A 245 12.53 -4.31 13.30
CA CYS A 245 12.07 -5.63 12.85
C CYS A 245 13.24 -6.58 12.52
N ASN A 246 14.36 -6.04 12.05
CA ASN A 246 15.52 -6.84 11.66
C ASN A 246 16.43 -7.23 12.84
N ILE A 247 16.60 -6.34 13.83
CA ILE A 247 17.59 -6.52 14.90
C ILE A 247 17.03 -6.43 16.33
N GLY A 248 15.79 -5.96 16.48
CA GLY A 248 15.15 -5.71 17.76
C GLY A 248 14.39 -6.91 18.30
N ASP A 249 13.76 -6.71 19.44
CA ASP A 249 12.78 -7.63 20.03
C ASP A 249 11.34 -7.15 19.76
N LEU A 250 10.36 -8.01 20.02
CA LEU A 250 8.95 -7.65 19.82
C LEU A 250 8.52 -6.41 20.63
N GLN A 251 9.10 -6.20 21.81
CA GLN A 251 8.76 -5.05 22.66
C GLN A 251 9.24 -3.72 22.08
N SER A 252 10.45 -3.67 21.53
CA SER A 252 11.00 -2.49 20.85
C SER A 252 10.20 -2.15 19.59
N ILE A 253 9.84 -3.15 18.78
CA ILE A 253 8.98 -2.97 17.59
C ILE A 253 7.64 -2.33 17.99
N VAL A 254 6.94 -2.89 18.98
CA VAL A 254 5.64 -2.36 19.44
C VAL A 254 5.76 -0.94 20.01
N LYS A 255 6.87 -0.60 20.67
CA LYS A 255 7.12 0.76 21.16
C LYS A 255 7.30 1.76 20.01
N VAL A 256 8.07 1.41 18.98
CA VAL A 256 8.24 2.25 17.79
C VAL A 256 6.92 2.38 17.03
N GLU A 257 6.19 1.29 16.86
CA GLU A 257 4.87 1.25 16.21
C GLU A 257 3.87 2.18 16.90
N LYS A 258 3.80 2.15 18.24
CA LYS A 258 2.94 3.05 19.02
C LYS A 258 3.29 4.53 18.80
N ARG A 259 4.58 4.88 18.88
CA ARG A 259 5.04 6.26 18.66
C ARG A 259 4.80 6.73 17.23
N ARG A 260 5.05 5.87 16.24
CA ARG A 260 4.76 6.12 14.83
C ARG A 260 3.27 6.40 14.63
N SER A 261 2.38 5.60 15.22
CA SER A 261 0.93 5.79 15.13
C SER A 261 0.46 7.13 15.74
N GLU A 262 1.06 7.57 16.86
CA GLU A 262 0.77 8.88 17.48
C GLU A 262 1.16 10.07 16.58
N VAL A 263 2.18 9.92 15.73
CA VAL A 263 2.57 10.94 14.75
C VAL A 263 1.67 10.87 13.52
N LEU A 264 1.43 9.66 13.00
CA LEU A 264 0.62 9.43 11.80
C LEU A 264 -0.85 9.78 12.00
N SER A 265 -1.42 9.60 13.19
CA SER A 265 -2.82 9.97 13.47
C SER A 265 -3.10 11.48 13.35
N LYS A 266 -2.06 12.31 13.33
CA LYS A 266 -2.17 13.76 13.08
C LYS A 266 -2.26 14.09 11.59
N ILE A 267 -1.92 13.14 10.73
CA ILE A 267 -1.96 13.27 9.27
C ILE A 267 -3.30 12.70 8.79
N LYS A 268 -4.09 13.55 8.12
CA LYS A 268 -5.47 13.23 7.71
C LYS A 268 -5.57 11.94 6.91
N GLU A 269 -4.58 11.67 6.06
CA GLU A 269 -4.57 10.53 5.16
C GLU A 269 -4.32 9.20 5.86
N PHE A 270 -3.86 9.22 7.11
CA PHE A 270 -3.62 8.03 7.95
C PHE A 270 -4.72 7.80 9.00
N GLU A 271 -5.69 8.70 9.12
CA GLU A 271 -6.80 8.61 10.07
C GLU A 271 -7.69 7.39 9.75
N GLY A 272 -7.92 6.51 10.74
CA GLY A 272 -8.73 5.29 10.60
C GLY A 272 -8.09 4.17 9.76
N LYS A 273 -6.78 4.25 9.49
CA LYS A 273 -6.02 3.28 8.68
C LYS A 273 -4.97 2.52 9.48
N GLU A 274 -5.29 2.13 10.71
CA GLU A 274 -4.36 1.43 11.61
C GLU A 274 -3.94 0.07 11.04
N THR A 275 -4.87 -0.67 10.44
CA THR A 275 -4.58 -1.97 9.80
C THR A 275 -3.65 -1.83 8.61
N ALA A 276 -3.75 -0.74 7.84
CA ALA A 276 -2.82 -0.46 6.75
C ALA A 276 -1.41 -0.19 7.26
N GLN A 277 -1.25 0.50 8.39
CA GLN A 277 0.06 0.76 9.00
C GLN A 277 0.75 -0.52 9.47
N LEU A 278 -0.03 -1.54 9.89
CA LEU A 278 0.47 -2.85 10.30
C LEU A 278 1.10 -3.64 9.14
N VAL A 279 0.67 -3.40 7.90
CA VAL A 279 1.27 -4.03 6.71
C VAL A 279 2.77 -3.75 6.65
N ASP A 280 3.20 -2.53 7.02
CA ASP A 280 4.61 -2.12 6.96
C ASP A 280 5.52 -2.88 7.93
N ARG A 281 4.95 -3.52 8.95
CA ARG A 281 5.69 -4.36 9.89
C ARG A 281 6.06 -5.72 9.31
N TYR A 282 5.22 -6.24 8.41
CA TYR A 282 5.36 -7.59 7.86
C TYR A 282 5.82 -7.61 6.41
N LYS A 283 5.73 -6.47 5.70
CA LYS A 283 6.24 -6.37 4.33
C LYS A 283 7.74 -6.64 4.31
N PHE A 284 8.21 -7.27 3.24
CA PHE A 284 9.63 -7.47 3.02
C PHE A 284 9.92 -7.32 1.54
N LEU A 285 10.75 -6.34 1.18
CA LEU A 285 11.02 -5.96 -0.21
C LEU A 285 9.71 -5.72 -1.00
N ASP A 286 9.37 -6.62 -1.93
CA ASP A 286 8.18 -6.59 -2.77
C ASP A 286 7.08 -7.57 -2.31
N LEU A 287 7.27 -8.25 -1.18
CA LEU A 287 6.29 -9.18 -0.61
C LEU A 287 5.37 -8.48 0.39
N TYR A 288 4.07 -8.76 0.27
CA TYR A 288 3.03 -8.20 1.12
C TYR A 288 2.22 -9.32 1.81
N PRO A 289 1.75 -9.10 3.05
CA PRO A 289 0.97 -10.07 3.80
C PRO A 289 -0.46 -10.27 3.28
N CYS A 290 -0.94 -9.41 2.39
CA CYS A 290 -2.30 -9.43 1.84
C CYS A 290 -2.27 -9.31 0.32
N SER A 291 -3.33 -9.77 -0.34
CA SER A 291 -3.56 -9.57 -1.77
C SER A 291 -3.76 -8.09 -2.13
N ALA A 292 -3.60 -7.74 -3.40
CA ALA A 292 -3.77 -6.37 -3.87
C ALA A 292 -5.17 -5.80 -3.57
N THR A 293 -6.22 -6.64 -3.69
CA THR A 293 -7.61 -6.26 -3.41
C THR A 293 -7.83 -6.00 -1.92
N GLU A 294 -7.28 -6.84 -1.04
CA GLU A 294 -7.32 -6.64 0.41
C GLU A 294 -6.56 -5.38 0.83
N LEU A 295 -5.36 -5.14 0.30
CA LEU A 295 -4.58 -3.93 0.55
C LEU A 295 -5.32 -2.66 0.11
N LYS A 296 -6.05 -2.74 -1.00
CA LYS A 296 -6.93 -1.65 -1.45
C LYS A 296 -8.08 -1.43 -0.47
N SER A 297 -8.71 -2.50 0.01
CA SER A 297 -9.86 -2.40 0.92
C SER A 297 -9.53 -1.77 2.28
N ILE A 298 -8.31 -2.02 2.80
CA ILE A 298 -7.84 -1.42 4.06
C ILE A 298 -7.20 -0.02 3.87
N GLY A 299 -7.22 0.51 2.64
CA GLY A 299 -6.70 1.85 2.32
C GLY A 299 -5.17 1.96 2.24
N TYR A 300 -4.43 0.84 2.17
CA TYR A 300 -2.95 0.86 2.10
C TYR A 300 -2.44 1.61 0.86
N THR A 301 -3.17 1.53 -0.25
CA THR A 301 -2.83 2.19 -1.52
C THR A 301 -2.82 3.73 -1.46
N GLU A 302 -3.64 4.31 -0.58
CA GLU A 302 -3.68 5.75 -0.35
C GLU A 302 -2.52 6.21 0.54
N VAL A 303 -2.11 5.34 1.46
CA VAL A 303 -1.03 5.57 2.42
C VAL A 303 0.34 5.54 1.75
N ILE A 304 0.56 4.55 0.86
CA ILE A 304 1.85 4.40 0.17
C ILE A 304 2.20 5.56 -0.77
N ASN A 305 1.22 6.32 -1.27
CA ASN A 305 1.49 7.46 -2.15
C ASN A 305 2.10 8.66 -1.41
N ILE A 306 1.94 8.71 -0.09
CA ILE A 306 2.45 9.79 0.77
C ILE A 306 3.81 9.42 1.34
N THR A 307 3.99 8.15 1.70
CA THR A 307 5.32 7.61 1.99
C THR A 307 6.13 7.55 0.70
N GLY A 308 7.44 7.82 0.72
CA GLY A 308 8.30 7.68 -0.47
C GLY A 308 8.31 6.27 -1.11
N ALA A 309 7.64 5.28 -0.50
CA ALA A 309 7.38 3.95 -1.04
C ALA A 309 6.49 3.94 -2.30
N GLY A 310 5.72 5.00 -2.57
CA GLY A 310 4.92 5.17 -3.80
C GLY A 310 5.74 5.25 -5.09
N LYS A 311 7.08 5.32 -4.99
CA LYS A 311 8.00 5.21 -6.14
C LYS A 311 8.16 3.77 -6.66
N ASN A 312 7.66 2.77 -5.95
CA ASN A 312 7.64 1.39 -6.41
C ASN A 312 6.49 1.19 -7.42
N HIS A 313 6.78 1.42 -8.71
CA HIS A 313 5.90 1.18 -9.86
C HIS A 313 5.21 -0.21 -9.87
N ILE A 314 5.80 -1.18 -9.15
CA ILE A 314 5.38 -2.59 -9.10
C ILE A 314 4.09 -2.78 -8.28
N LEU A 315 3.90 -2.07 -7.16
CA LEU A 315 2.68 -2.20 -6.37
C LEU A 315 1.48 -1.62 -7.13
N GLN A 316 1.65 -0.43 -7.72
CA GLN A 316 0.61 0.20 -8.53
C GLN A 316 0.24 -0.66 -9.75
N SER A 317 1.21 -1.34 -10.38
CA SER A 317 0.90 -2.25 -11.49
C SER A 317 0.16 -3.50 -11.03
N ILE A 318 0.54 -4.11 -9.90
CA ILE A 318 -0.14 -5.31 -9.35
C ILE A 318 -1.58 -4.99 -8.91
N ILE A 319 -1.80 -3.84 -8.27
CA ILE A 319 -3.13 -3.40 -7.85
C ILE A 319 -4.03 -3.12 -9.06
N ASN A 320 -3.47 -2.57 -10.14
CA ASN A 320 -4.22 -2.29 -11.37
C ASN A 320 -4.50 -3.56 -12.20
N SER A 321 -3.69 -4.61 -12.08
CA SER A 321 -3.91 -5.87 -12.80
C SER A 321 -5.03 -6.73 -12.21
N ASP A 322 -5.31 -6.60 -10.91
CA ASP A 322 -6.27 -7.46 -10.17
C ASP A 322 -7.64 -6.80 -9.94
N ALA A 323 -7.92 -5.70 -10.67
CA ALA A 323 -9.11 -4.87 -10.47
C ALA A 323 -10.46 -5.57 -10.79
N ASP A 324 -10.44 -6.74 -11.44
CA ASP A 324 -11.63 -7.44 -11.93
C ASP A 324 -12.07 -8.64 -11.05
N ALA A 325 -11.37 -8.95 -9.96
CA ALA A 325 -11.82 -9.99 -9.03
C ALA A 325 -12.98 -9.46 -8.16
N PRO A 326 -14.19 -10.06 -8.21
CA PRO A 326 -15.32 -9.60 -7.41
C PRO A 326 -15.01 -9.78 -5.92
N LEU A 327 -15.02 -8.67 -5.18
CA LEU A 327 -14.92 -8.71 -3.72
C LEU A 327 -16.05 -9.58 -3.16
N PRO A 328 -15.82 -10.38 -2.11
CA PRO A 328 -16.91 -11.06 -1.42
C PRO A 328 -17.91 -10.04 -0.88
N ILE A 329 -19.10 -9.98 -1.46
CA ILE A 329 -20.19 -9.11 -1.02
C ILE A 329 -21.11 -9.92 -0.11
N PRO A 330 -21.57 -9.38 1.03
CA PRO A 330 -22.56 -10.06 1.85
C PRO A 330 -23.85 -10.33 1.05
N ASP A 331 -24.44 -11.51 1.25
CA ASP A 331 -25.71 -11.84 0.61
C ASP A 331 -26.84 -10.98 1.21
N TYR A 332 -27.28 -9.99 0.45
CA TYR A 332 -28.37 -9.09 0.83
C TYR A 332 -29.76 -9.77 0.82
N SER A 333 -29.90 -10.97 0.25
CA SER A 333 -31.20 -11.66 0.12
C SER A 333 -31.83 -12.01 1.47
N GLN A 334 -31.00 -12.24 2.49
CA GLN A 334 -31.41 -12.57 3.86
C GLN A 334 -31.38 -11.36 4.79
N MET A 335 -30.94 -10.19 4.31
CA MET A 335 -30.86 -8.99 5.14
C MET A 335 -32.22 -8.31 5.25
N ILE A 336 -32.70 -8.12 6.47
CA ILE A 336 -33.96 -7.41 6.74
C ILE A 336 -33.65 -5.93 6.95
N PRO A 337 -34.26 -5.01 6.18
CA PRO A 337 -34.07 -3.58 6.39
C PRO A 337 -34.45 -3.16 7.82
N TYR A 338 -33.53 -2.50 8.51
CA TYR A 338 -33.78 -1.91 9.83
C TYR A 338 -34.87 -0.82 9.70
N LYS A 339 -36.05 -1.10 10.24
CA LYS A 339 -37.22 -0.20 10.24
C LYS A 339 -37.75 -0.06 11.66
N PRO A 340 -37.16 0.83 12.47
CA PRO A 340 -37.58 1.02 13.86
C PRO A 340 -39.02 1.54 13.89
N LYS A 341 -39.91 0.80 14.56
CA LYS A 341 -41.30 1.19 14.82
C LYS A 341 -41.47 1.41 16.32
N SER A 342 -41.97 2.57 16.71
CA SER A 342 -42.22 2.91 18.12
C SER A 342 -43.43 2.16 18.71
N ASN A 343 -44.46 1.89 17.90
CA ASN A 343 -45.67 1.18 18.29
C ASN A 343 -45.96 0.04 17.31
N PRO A 344 -45.60 -1.22 17.61
CA PRO A 344 -45.99 -2.35 16.79
C PRO A 344 -47.51 -2.56 16.83
N LEU A 345 -48.12 -2.85 15.68
CA LEU A 345 -49.56 -3.16 15.61
C LEU A 345 -49.84 -4.52 16.29
N PRO A 346 -51.03 -4.74 16.87
CA PRO A 346 -51.41 -6.04 17.42
C PRO A 346 -51.27 -7.15 16.35
N GLY A 347 -50.38 -8.11 16.60
CA GLY A 347 -50.05 -9.19 15.67
C GLY A 347 -48.70 -9.06 14.97
N GLU A 348 -48.00 -7.92 15.07
CA GLU A 348 -46.60 -7.82 14.63
C GLU A 348 -45.66 -8.54 15.60
N HIS A 349 -44.59 -9.15 15.10
CA HIS A 349 -43.55 -9.76 15.92
C HIS A 349 -42.45 -8.72 16.21
N PRO A 350 -42.42 -8.07 17.38
CA PRO A 350 -41.39 -7.09 17.68
C PRO A 350 -40.03 -7.78 17.82
N VAL A 351 -38.99 -7.16 17.26
CA VAL A 351 -37.59 -7.55 17.43
C VAL A 351 -36.76 -6.30 17.74
N PRO A 352 -35.60 -6.42 18.42
CA PRO A 352 -34.71 -5.28 18.59
C PRO A 352 -34.38 -4.65 17.23
N GLY A 353 -34.94 -3.46 16.96
CA GLY A 353 -34.78 -2.75 15.69
C GLY A 353 -35.97 -2.73 14.73
N GLY A 354 -37.12 -3.31 15.07
CA GLY A 354 -38.33 -3.18 14.26
C GLY A 354 -39.36 -4.30 14.48
N SER A 355 -40.15 -4.57 13.45
CA SER A 355 -41.10 -5.70 13.40
C SER A 355 -40.61 -6.73 12.38
N PHE A 356 -40.48 -7.99 12.78
CA PHE A 356 -40.16 -9.07 11.85
C PHE A 356 -41.37 -9.32 10.92
N PRO A 357 -41.20 -9.29 9.59
CA PRO A 357 -42.30 -9.48 8.67
C PRO A 357 -42.79 -10.93 8.72
N HIS A 358 -44.11 -11.11 8.63
CA HIS A 358 -44.68 -12.45 8.46
C HIS A 358 -44.20 -13.06 7.14
N PRO A 359 -43.99 -14.39 7.07
CA PRO A 359 -43.80 -15.09 5.80
C PRO A 359 -44.93 -14.73 4.82
N PRO A 360 -44.66 -14.53 3.51
CA PRO A 360 -45.65 -14.05 2.55
C PRO A 360 -46.96 -14.86 2.52
N VAL A 361 -46.85 -16.18 2.71
CA VAL A 361 -48.00 -17.09 2.74
C VAL A 361 -48.86 -16.88 3.99
N ALA A 362 -48.23 -16.68 5.15
CA ALA A 362 -48.94 -16.37 6.40
C ALA A 362 -49.60 -14.99 6.34
N ALA A 363 -48.91 -14.00 5.77
CA ALA A 363 -49.46 -12.66 5.54
C ALA A 363 -50.72 -12.72 4.65
N HIS A 364 -50.68 -13.50 3.57
CA HIS A 364 -51.83 -13.71 2.70
C HIS A 364 -53.00 -14.38 3.44
N LEU A 365 -52.75 -15.44 4.21
CA LEU A 365 -53.78 -16.10 5.02
C LEU A 365 -54.44 -15.12 6.00
N CYS A 366 -53.66 -14.27 6.67
CA CYS A 366 -54.19 -13.25 7.57
C CYS A 366 -55.12 -12.24 6.88
N THR A 367 -54.97 -12.00 5.56
CA THR A 367 -55.92 -11.15 4.81
C THR A 367 -57.25 -11.83 4.51
N LEU A 368 -57.30 -13.16 4.57
CA LEU A 368 -58.50 -13.96 4.31
C LEU A 368 -59.29 -14.25 5.59
N LEU A 369 -58.66 -14.14 6.76
CA LEU A 369 -59.27 -14.42 8.05
C LEU A 369 -60.11 -13.21 8.53
N PRO A 370 -61.23 -13.47 9.23
CA PRO A 370 -62.00 -12.40 9.85
C PRO A 370 -61.16 -11.69 10.93
N PRO A 371 -61.46 -10.41 11.25
CA PRO A 371 -60.75 -9.66 12.27
C PRO A 371 -60.65 -10.44 13.59
N PRO A 372 -59.52 -10.38 14.33
CA PRO A 372 -59.33 -11.14 15.57
C PRO A 372 -60.45 -10.93 16.61
N ALA A 373 -61.07 -9.76 16.62
CA ALA A 373 -62.19 -9.41 17.49
C ALA A 373 -63.47 -10.26 17.26
N CYS A 374 -63.57 -10.95 16.12
CA CYS A 374 -64.70 -11.82 15.80
C CYS A 374 -64.63 -13.18 16.52
N PHE A 375 -63.44 -13.58 17.03
CA PHE A 375 -63.27 -14.84 17.74
C PHE A 375 -63.40 -14.63 19.24
N ARG A 376 -64.42 -15.24 19.86
CA ARG A 376 -64.68 -15.14 21.31
C ARG A 376 -64.24 -16.38 22.09
N GLY A 377 -63.30 -17.14 21.54
CA GLY A 377 -62.77 -18.34 22.15
C GLY A 377 -63.57 -19.60 21.81
N PRO A 378 -63.12 -20.77 22.33
CA PRO A 378 -62.00 -20.94 23.28
C PRO A 378 -60.63 -20.62 22.66
N PHE A 379 -59.77 -19.92 23.40
CA PHE A 379 -58.41 -19.61 22.95
C PHE A 379 -57.52 -20.83 23.11
N VAL A 380 -56.73 -21.13 22.08
CA VAL A 380 -55.76 -22.22 22.11
C VAL A 380 -54.55 -21.79 22.94
N ASN A 381 -54.05 -22.68 23.80
CA ASN A 381 -52.75 -22.47 24.45
C ASN A 381 -51.65 -22.59 23.39
N VAL A 382 -51.11 -21.44 22.97
CA VAL A 382 -50.15 -21.34 21.87
C VAL A 382 -48.85 -22.05 22.21
N ASP A 383 -48.38 -21.96 23.45
CA ASP A 383 -47.12 -22.60 23.88
C ASP A 383 -47.23 -24.13 23.77
N LEU A 384 -48.34 -24.70 24.24
CA LEU A 384 -48.59 -26.13 24.13
C LEU A 384 -48.75 -26.58 22.66
N LEU A 385 -49.38 -25.74 21.82
CA LEU A 385 -49.51 -26.02 20.39
C LEU A 385 -48.14 -26.01 19.68
N MET A 386 -47.26 -25.07 20.03
CA MET A 386 -45.91 -25.00 19.47
C MET A 386 -45.06 -26.19 19.91
N ASP A 387 -45.18 -26.62 21.16
CA ASP A 387 -44.55 -27.85 21.64
C ASP A 387 -45.01 -29.09 20.87
N ILE A 388 -46.29 -29.16 20.52
CA ILE A 388 -46.82 -30.21 19.64
C ILE A 388 -46.19 -30.10 18.25
N PHE A 389 -46.15 -28.93 17.62
CA PHE A 389 -45.55 -28.77 16.30
C PHE A 389 -44.07 -29.12 16.26
N ASN A 390 -43.29 -28.74 17.28
CA ASN A 390 -41.87 -29.08 17.38
C ASN A 390 -41.62 -30.59 17.47
N ARG A 391 -42.58 -31.35 18.01
CA ARG A 391 -42.46 -32.80 18.24
C ARG A 391 -43.24 -33.63 17.20
N ILE A 392 -43.96 -32.99 16.29
CA ILE A 392 -44.67 -33.65 15.19
C ILE A 392 -43.67 -33.99 14.09
N HIS A 393 -43.59 -35.26 13.73
CA HIS A 393 -42.92 -35.70 12.51
C HIS A 393 -43.93 -35.74 11.36
N LEU A 394 -43.76 -34.85 10.40
CA LEU A 394 -44.55 -34.86 9.17
C LEU A 394 -43.99 -35.90 8.19
N PRO A 395 -44.84 -36.59 7.41
CA PRO A 395 -44.37 -37.48 6.34
C PRO A 395 -43.61 -36.69 5.25
N ASP A 396 -42.58 -37.29 4.68
CA ASP A 396 -41.73 -36.66 3.65
C ASP A 396 -42.47 -36.36 2.32
N SER A 397 -43.67 -36.90 2.12
CA SER A 397 -44.47 -36.68 0.91
C SER A 397 -45.87 -36.16 1.25
N VAL A 398 -46.31 -35.15 0.49
CA VAL A 398 -47.63 -34.56 0.63
C VAL A 398 -48.68 -35.59 0.16
N PRO A 399 -49.64 -35.99 1.01
CA PRO A 399 -50.68 -36.94 0.61
C PRO A 399 -51.57 -36.32 -0.47
N GLN A 400 -51.87 -37.07 -1.52
CA GLN A 400 -52.74 -36.59 -2.59
C GLN A 400 -54.21 -36.48 -2.12
N PRO A 401 -54.92 -35.40 -2.47
CA PRO A 401 -56.30 -35.20 -2.04
C PRO A 401 -57.23 -36.22 -2.74
N SER A 402 -57.97 -37.01 -1.97
CA SER A 402 -59.08 -37.82 -2.50
C SER A 402 -60.38 -37.01 -2.54
N GLU A 403 -61.21 -37.24 -3.56
CA GLU A 403 -62.42 -36.44 -3.87
C GLU A 403 -63.50 -36.43 -2.78
N ASN A 404 -63.36 -37.20 -1.69
CA ASN A 404 -64.33 -37.27 -0.59
C ASN A 404 -63.73 -36.89 0.78
N GLY A 405 -62.77 -35.98 0.82
CA GLY A 405 -62.13 -35.54 2.05
C GLY A 405 -61.15 -36.61 2.56
N GLY A 406 -59.87 -36.23 2.62
CA GLY A 406 -58.78 -37.14 2.98
C GLY A 406 -59.02 -37.91 4.28
N ASP A 407 -58.44 -39.10 4.36
CA ASP A 407 -58.54 -39.99 5.51
C ASP A 407 -58.11 -39.25 6.79
N VAL A 408 -59.02 -39.10 7.76
CA VAL A 408 -58.79 -38.39 9.03
C VAL A 408 -57.64 -39.03 9.83
N ARG A 409 -57.27 -40.26 9.48
CA ARG A 409 -56.12 -40.99 10.00
C ARG A 409 -54.75 -40.40 9.62
N LEU A 410 -54.69 -39.36 8.77
CA LEU A 410 -53.44 -38.65 8.52
C LEU A 410 -52.82 -38.09 9.81
N PHE A 411 -53.68 -37.73 10.78
CA PHE A 411 -53.28 -37.31 12.13
C PHE A 411 -53.28 -38.45 13.15
N ASP A 412 -53.66 -39.68 12.79
CA ASP A 412 -53.46 -40.85 13.67
C ASP A 412 -51.97 -41.21 13.79
N LEU A 413 -51.13 -40.70 12.86
CA LEU A 413 -49.67 -40.73 13.02
C LEU A 413 -49.17 -39.72 14.09
N ALA A 414 -50.04 -38.86 14.63
CA ALA A 414 -49.81 -38.13 15.87
C ALA A 414 -50.08 -39.01 17.11
N LYS A 415 -49.71 -40.30 17.05
CA LYS A 415 -49.54 -41.17 18.24
C LYS A 415 -48.52 -40.60 19.25
N SER A 416 -47.88 -39.47 18.96
CA SER A 416 -46.91 -38.79 19.81
C SER A 416 -47.51 -37.82 20.83
N VAL A 417 -48.83 -37.72 21.03
CA VAL A 417 -49.44 -36.76 21.98
C VAL A 417 -50.00 -37.42 23.26
N HIS A 418 -49.59 -38.65 23.60
CA HIS A 418 -49.98 -39.29 24.87
C HIS A 418 -49.32 -38.65 26.12
N TRP A 419 -48.20 -37.92 25.96
CA TRP A 419 -47.48 -37.29 27.07
C TRP A 419 -48.15 -36.03 27.64
N ILE A 420 -49.06 -35.37 26.89
CA ILE A 420 -49.75 -34.15 27.36
C ILE A 420 -50.64 -34.41 28.58
N VAL A 421 -51.03 -35.66 28.83
CA VAL A 421 -51.83 -36.03 30.01
C VAL A 421 -50.95 -36.25 31.26
N GLU A 422 -49.63 -36.47 31.12
CA GLU A 422 -48.79 -36.91 32.25
C GLU A 422 -47.81 -35.88 32.82
N GLU A 423 -47.41 -34.83 32.08
CA GLU A 423 -46.40 -33.86 32.58
C GLU A 423 -46.93 -32.47 32.99
N GLY A 424 -48.25 -32.33 33.19
CA GLY A 424 -48.88 -31.12 33.73
C GLY A 424 -49.39 -31.29 35.16
N GLY A 425 -48.50 -31.31 36.15
CA GLY A 425 -48.87 -31.37 37.56
C GLY A 425 -49.63 -30.12 38.07
N GLY A 426 -50.88 -30.33 38.52
CA GLY A 426 -51.68 -29.43 39.37
C GLY A 426 -52.62 -28.51 38.59
N VAL A 427 -53.96 -28.63 38.64
CA VAL A 427 -54.82 -28.70 39.83
C VAL A 427 -55.95 -29.70 39.59
N GLY A 428 -55.75 -30.94 40.02
CA GLY A 428 -56.86 -31.82 40.34
C GLY A 428 -57.54 -31.30 41.60
N ILE A 429 -58.78 -30.81 41.47
CA ILE A 429 -59.65 -30.52 42.62
C ILE A 429 -59.91 -31.86 43.33
N LYS A 430 -59.07 -32.16 44.33
CA LYS A 430 -59.32 -33.22 45.30
C LYS A 430 -60.53 -32.80 46.13
N ARG A 431 -61.68 -33.47 45.93
CA ARG A 431 -62.83 -33.40 46.84
C ARG A 431 -62.37 -33.82 48.24
N LYS A 432 -62.18 -32.83 49.11
CA LYS A 432 -61.83 -33.02 50.51
C LYS A 432 -63.09 -33.46 51.25
N LYS A 433 -63.09 -34.71 51.74
CA LYS A 433 -64.08 -35.21 52.69
C LYS A 433 -63.83 -34.51 54.04
N ARG A 434 -64.74 -33.66 54.50
CA ARG A 434 -64.82 -33.24 55.91
C ARG A 434 -66.19 -33.66 56.45
N LEU A 435 -66.17 -34.50 57.48
CA LEU A 435 -67.32 -34.89 58.28
C LEU A 435 -67.64 -33.78 59.29
N GLY A 436 -68.93 -33.46 59.45
CA GLY A 436 -69.54 -33.04 60.71
C GLY A 436 -69.58 -31.54 61.04
N LEU A 437 -70.68 -30.86 60.69
CA LEU A 437 -71.64 -30.20 61.61
C LEU A 437 -72.50 -29.18 60.85
N SER A 438 -73.81 -29.35 61.01
CA SER A 438 -74.96 -28.57 60.54
C SER A 438 -74.80 -27.04 60.62
N LEU A 439 -75.05 -26.33 59.50
CA LEU A 439 -76.09 -25.28 59.37
C LEU A 439 -76.25 -24.86 57.88
N ASP A 440 -77.50 -24.80 57.40
CA ASP A 440 -77.99 -24.23 56.12
C ASP A 440 -77.32 -22.89 55.74
N GLY A 441 -77.12 -22.47 54.48
CA GLY A 441 -77.52 -22.97 53.16
C GLY A 441 -77.27 -21.85 52.10
N SER A 442 -77.07 -22.26 50.84
CA SER A 442 -77.09 -21.47 49.58
C SER A 442 -75.94 -20.48 49.28
N ASP A 443 -74.87 -20.99 48.64
CA ASP A 443 -73.91 -20.16 47.88
C ASP A 443 -73.47 -20.96 46.64
N ASP A 444 -74.25 -20.84 45.56
CA ASP A 444 -74.12 -21.61 44.31
C ASP A 444 -73.91 -20.66 43.11
N GLU A 445 -73.17 -19.56 43.31
CA GLU A 445 -72.72 -18.68 42.23
C GLU A 445 -71.21 -18.41 42.35
N ASP A 446 -70.40 -19.22 41.67
CA ASP A 446 -69.16 -18.78 40.96
C ASP A 446 -68.39 -19.98 40.37
N MET A 447 -69.06 -20.79 39.56
CA MET A 447 -68.36 -21.65 38.59
C MET A 447 -68.51 -21.02 37.20
N PRO A 448 -67.41 -20.61 36.52
CA PRO A 448 -67.51 -19.93 35.24
C PRO A 448 -68.22 -20.82 34.22
N LEU A 449 -69.30 -20.28 33.65
CA LEU A 449 -70.08 -20.94 32.62
C LEU A 449 -69.17 -21.28 31.43
N PRO A 450 -69.28 -22.50 30.86
CA PRO A 450 -68.49 -22.88 29.69
C PRO A 450 -68.77 -21.95 28.51
N PRO A 451 -67.79 -21.67 27.63
CA PRO A 451 -67.97 -20.78 26.49
C PRO A 451 -69.19 -21.16 25.66
N SER A 452 -70.07 -20.19 25.39
CA SER A 452 -71.38 -20.42 24.75
C SER A 452 -71.30 -21.13 23.40
N ASN A 453 -70.16 -21.03 22.70
CA ASN A 453 -69.92 -21.59 21.37
C ASN A 453 -68.84 -22.68 21.35
N ASP A 454 -68.72 -23.49 22.40
CA ASP A 454 -67.83 -24.66 22.38
C ASP A 454 -68.40 -25.77 21.47
N ILE A 455 -68.01 -25.71 20.21
CA ILE A 455 -68.44 -26.61 19.14
C ILE A 455 -68.04 -28.07 19.45
N TYR A 456 -66.92 -28.28 20.12
CA TYR A 456 -66.43 -29.61 20.46
C TYR A 456 -67.32 -30.26 21.52
N ARG A 457 -67.67 -29.49 22.56
CA ARG A 457 -68.59 -29.94 23.63
C ARG A 457 -70.01 -30.14 23.12
N GLN A 458 -70.51 -29.25 22.24
CA GLN A 458 -71.80 -29.42 21.57
C GLN A 458 -71.83 -30.68 20.68
N ARG A 459 -70.74 -31.01 20.00
CA ARG A 459 -70.61 -32.25 19.20
C ARG A 459 -70.53 -33.50 20.06
N GLN A 460 -69.84 -33.46 21.20
CA GLN A 460 -69.81 -34.59 22.13
C GLN A 460 -71.18 -34.83 22.78
N GLN A 461 -71.91 -33.78 23.17
CA GLN A 461 -73.26 -33.93 23.73
C GLN A 461 -74.26 -34.51 22.72
N LYS A 462 -74.08 -34.25 21.41
CA LYS A 462 -74.88 -34.87 20.34
C LYS A 462 -74.57 -36.35 20.08
N ARG A 463 -73.37 -36.84 20.45
CA ARG A 463 -72.99 -38.26 20.32
C ARG A 463 -73.51 -39.15 21.46
N VAL A 464 -74.00 -38.56 22.55
CA VAL A 464 -74.46 -39.27 23.76
C VAL A 464 -76.00 -39.34 23.82
N LYS A 465 -76.70 -39.03 22.73
CA LYS A 465 -78.16 -39.25 22.59
C LYS A 465 -78.47 -40.43 21.69
#